data_AF-A0A953U8A3-F1
#
_entry.id   AF-A0A953U8A3-F1
#
_cell.length_a   1.000
_cell.length_b   1.000
_cell.length_c   1.000
_cell.angle_alpha   90.00
_cell.angle_beta   90.00
_cell.angle_gamma   90.00
#
_symmetry.space_group_name_H-M   'P 1'
#
loop_
_entity.id
_entity.type
_entity.pdbx_description
1 polymer ?
#
loop_
_entity_poly.entity_id
_entity_poly.type
_entity_poly.pdbx_seq_one_letter_code
_entity_poly.pdbx_strand_id
1 'polypeptide(L)'
;FDQVAEDKIERRSRHPRGNPAWPKVGIFAQRGKNRPNRIGATICRLLSVEGLSIRVQGLDALEGTPVLDVKPVMQEFLPERESVRQPRWVHELMAEYFA
;
A
#
# COMPACT_ATOMS: atom_id res chain seq x y z
N PHE A 1 3.35 6.33 8.11
CA PHE A 1 4.42 7.35 8.02
C PHE A 1 4.12 8.58 8.88
N ASP A 2 3.44 8.36 10.00
CA ASP A 2 3.11 9.31 11.05
C ASP A 2 4.35 10.02 11.63
N GLN A 3 5.49 9.32 11.70
CA GLN A 3 6.74 9.86 12.24
C GLN A 3 7.54 10.76 11.27
N VAL A 4 7.05 11.02 10.05
CA VAL A 4 7.75 11.91 9.11
C VAL A 4 7.49 13.36 9.51
N ALA A 5 8.53 14.10 9.91
CA ALA A 5 8.44 15.51 10.26
C ALA A 5 8.02 16.38 9.06
N GLU A 6 7.33 17.49 9.34
CA GLU A 6 6.74 18.36 8.30
C GLU A 6 7.79 19.02 7.40
N ASP A 7 8.95 19.38 7.95
CA ASP A 7 10.08 19.95 7.21
C ASP A 7 10.68 18.97 6.20
N LYS A 8 10.44 17.67 6.39
CA LYS A 8 10.92 16.61 5.50
C LYS A 8 9.99 16.32 4.33
N ILE A 9 8.81 16.95 4.26
CA ILE A 9 7.83 16.70 3.20
C ILE A 9 8.34 17.26 1.87
N GLU A 10 8.57 16.36 0.91
CA GLU A 10 8.96 16.70 -0.45
C GLU A 10 7.72 17.01 -1.30
N ARG A 11 7.80 18.10 -2.08
CA ARG A 11 6.76 18.53 -3.03
C ARG A 11 7.29 18.66 -4.45
N ARG A 12 8.59 18.46 -4.66
CA ARG A 12 9.31 18.62 -5.92
C ARG A 12 9.94 17.29 -6.35
N SER A 13 10.93 17.37 -7.24
CA SER A 13 11.69 16.23 -7.73
C SER A 13 12.94 15.98 -6.92
N ARG A 14 13.24 14.70 -6.68
CA ARG A 14 14.41 14.23 -5.95
C ARG A 14 14.91 12.90 -6.51
N HIS A 15 16.15 12.55 -6.21
CA HIS A 15 16.69 11.24 -6.53
C HIS A 15 16.06 10.17 -5.62
N PRO A 16 15.53 9.05 -6.15
CA PRO A 16 15.00 7.97 -5.33
C PRO A 16 16.09 7.43 -4.40
N ARG A 17 15.76 7.24 -3.12
CA ARG A 17 16.70 6.92 -2.04
C ARG A 17 17.94 7.82 -1.95
N GLY A 18 17.94 9.00 -2.58
CA GLY A 18 19.11 9.89 -2.63
C GLY A 18 20.21 9.45 -3.60
N ASN A 19 19.96 8.46 -4.47
CA ASN A 19 20.98 7.93 -5.38
C ASN A 19 21.17 8.85 -6.61
N PRO A 20 22.31 9.54 -6.77
CA PRO A 20 22.52 10.50 -7.86
C PRO A 20 22.62 9.83 -9.24
N ALA A 21 22.87 8.52 -9.32
CA ALA A 21 22.91 7.78 -10.58
C ALA A 21 21.50 7.51 -11.16
N TRP A 22 20.44 7.72 -10.38
CA TRP A 22 19.05 7.50 -10.80
C TRP A 22 18.37 8.82 -11.20
N PRO A 23 17.33 8.79 -12.07
CA PRO A 23 16.72 10.02 -12.55
C PRO A 23 16.08 10.83 -11.42
N LYS A 24 16.17 12.16 -11.54
CA LYS A 24 15.50 13.10 -10.65
C LYS A 24 14.03 13.23 -11.07
N VAL A 25 13.14 12.55 -10.35
CA VAL A 25 11.70 12.51 -10.66
C VAL A 25 10.86 13.08 -9.52
N GLY A 26 9.64 13.56 -9.82
CA GLY A 26 8.71 14.10 -8.84
C GLY A 26 8.34 13.11 -7.73
N ILE A 27 7.97 13.59 -6.54
CA ILE A 27 7.61 12.72 -5.41
C ILE A 27 6.46 11.75 -5.73
N PHE A 28 5.49 12.16 -6.56
CA PHE A 28 4.36 11.32 -6.97
C PHE A 28 4.72 10.22 -7.98
N ALA A 29 5.87 10.34 -8.66
CA ALA A 29 6.43 9.27 -9.48
C ALA A 29 7.26 8.28 -8.66
N GLN A 30 7.29 8.43 -7.33
CA GLN A 30 8.04 7.57 -6.40
C GLN A 30 7.11 7.00 -5.33
N ARG A 31 7.55 5.91 -4.68
CA ARG A 31 6.93 5.41 -3.44
C ARG A 31 7.60 5.94 -2.17
N GLY A 32 8.18 7.15 -2.21
CA GLY A 32 8.88 7.75 -1.06
C GLY A 32 7.93 8.06 0.11
N LYS A 33 8.39 7.88 1.35
CA LYS A 33 7.58 8.16 2.56
C LYS A 33 7.32 9.66 2.81
N ASN A 34 8.23 10.52 2.34
CA ASN A 34 8.24 11.96 2.52
C ASN A 34 7.31 12.70 1.54
N ARG A 35 6.06 12.27 1.41
CA ARG A 35 5.08 12.84 0.47
C ARG A 35 4.00 13.64 1.22
N PRO A 36 3.27 14.58 0.57
CA PRO A 36 2.31 15.46 1.24
C PRO A 36 1.28 14.71 2.09
N ASN A 37 0.65 13.69 1.52
CA ASN A 37 -0.25 12.79 2.24
C ASN A 37 0.52 11.52 2.62
N ARG A 38 0.91 11.42 3.89
CA ARG A 38 1.79 10.40 4.48
C ARG A 38 1.12 9.01 4.63
N ILE A 39 0.37 8.61 3.61
CA ILE A 39 -0.38 7.36 3.56
C ILE A 39 0.46 6.30 2.85
N GLY A 40 0.69 5.19 3.54
CA GLY A 40 1.25 3.96 3.00
C GLY A 40 0.13 2.96 2.70
N ALA A 41 0.33 2.13 1.69
CA ALA A 41 -0.59 1.06 1.33
C ALA A 41 0.21 -0.15 0.86
N THR A 42 -0.08 -1.29 1.48
CA THR A 42 0.63 -2.55 1.27
C THR A 42 -0.38 -3.69 1.27
N ILE A 43 -0.27 -4.56 0.27
CA ILE A 43 -1.02 -5.81 0.23
C ILE A 43 -0.28 -6.81 1.10
N CYS A 44 -0.98 -7.37 2.09
CA CYS A 44 -0.41 -8.32 3.04
C CYS A 44 -1.15 -9.65 2.98
N ARG A 45 -0.45 -10.76 3.23
CA ARG A 45 -1.11 -12.05 3.42
C ARG A 45 -1.77 -12.10 4.79
N LEU A 46 -3.07 -12.38 4.82
CA LEU A 46 -3.80 -12.66 6.06
C LEU A 46 -3.39 -14.04 6.62
N LEU A 47 -2.98 -14.08 7.89
CA LEU A 47 -2.61 -15.32 8.58
C LEU A 47 -3.72 -15.78 9.54
N SER A 48 -4.24 -14.88 10.37
CA SER A 48 -5.37 -15.15 11.27
C SER A 48 -6.14 -13.89 11.63
N VAL A 49 -7.38 -14.09 12.10
CA VAL A 49 -8.23 -13.06 12.70
C VAL A 49 -8.69 -13.55 14.06
N GLU A 50 -8.42 -12.77 15.10
CA GLU A 50 -8.75 -13.06 16.50
C GLU A 50 -9.46 -11.84 17.11
N GLY A 51 -10.79 -11.85 17.04
CA GLY A 51 -11.61 -10.69 17.44
C GLY A 51 -11.28 -9.46 16.58
N LEU A 52 -10.72 -8.43 17.21
CA LEU A 52 -10.28 -7.19 16.55
C LEU A 52 -8.79 -7.20 16.14
N SER A 53 -8.10 -8.32 16.37
CA SER A 53 -6.68 -8.49 16.01
C SER A 53 -6.54 -9.24 14.69
N ILE A 54 -5.72 -8.72 13.79
CA ILE A 54 -5.42 -9.33 12.50
C ILE A 54 -3.92 -9.61 12.42
N ARG A 55 -3.54 -10.87 12.21
CA ARG A 55 -2.14 -11.25 11.96
C ARG A 55 -1.89 -11.31 10.48
N VAL A 56 -0.86 -10.59 10.02
CA VAL A 56 -0.52 -10.48 8.60
C VAL A 56 0.97 -10.72 8.35
N GLN A 57 1.32 -11.10 7.13
CA GLN A 57 2.69 -11.22 6.65
C GLN A 57 2.92 -10.24 5.49
N GLY A 58 4.08 -9.57 5.48
CA GLY A 58 4.49 -8.65 4.41
C GLY A 58 4.21 -7.17 4.66
N LEU A 59 3.71 -6.78 5.85
CA LEU A 59 3.50 -5.39 6.23
C LEU A 59 4.85 -4.68 6.43
N ASP A 60 5.03 -3.52 5.80
CA ASP A 60 6.24 -2.68 5.84
C ASP A 60 6.04 -1.42 6.70
N ALA A 61 5.36 -1.58 7.84
CA ALA A 61 5.11 -0.52 8.82
C ALA A 61 5.97 -0.73 10.08
N LEU A 62 6.34 0.37 10.73
CA LEU A 62 6.98 0.32 12.04
C LEU A 62 5.93 -0.01 13.11
N GLU A 63 6.38 -0.59 14.22
CA GLU A 63 5.56 -0.77 15.40
C GLU A 63 4.91 0.54 15.85
N GLY A 64 3.64 0.49 16.22
CA GLY A 64 2.84 1.65 16.62
C GLY A 64 2.37 2.56 15.46
N THR A 65 2.72 2.25 14.20
CA THR A 65 2.19 3.01 13.04
C THR A 65 0.65 2.92 13.03
N PRO A 66 -0.08 4.06 12.98
CA PRO A 66 -1.54 4.05 12.91
C PRO A 66 -2.07 3.39 11.64
N VAL A 67 -3.09 2.54 11.81
CA VAL A 67 -3.84 1.95 10.72
C VAL A 67 -5.01 2.87 10.37
N LEU A 68 -5.09 3.30 9.11
CA LEU A 68 -6.17 4.17 8.63
C LEU A 68 -7.35 3.38 8.05
N ASP A 69 -7.06 2.25 7.41
CA ASP A 69 -8.04 1.49 6.65
C ASP A 69 -7.57 0.05 6.44
N VAL A 70 -8.52 -0.87 6.29
CA VAL A 70 -8.30 -2.29 5.97
C VAL A 70 -9.36 -2.72 4.98
N LYS A 71 -8.93 -3.26 3.83
CA LYS A 71 -9.83 -3.75 2.77
C LYS A 71 -9.38 -5.11 2.25
N PRO A 72 -10.31 -5.99 1.86
CA PRO A 72 -9.95 -7.22 1.15
C PRO A 72 -9.33 -6.86 -0.19
N VAL A 73 -8.26 -7.57 -0.56
CA VAL A 73 -7.78 -7.57 -1.95
C VAL A 73 -8.64 -8.55 -2.73
N MET A 74 -9.17 -8.08 -3.86
CA MET A 74 -9.92 -8.90 -4.82
C MET A 74 -8.98 -9.25 -5.96
N GLN A 75 -9.09 -10.48 -6.46
CA GLN A 75 -8.27 -11.01 -7.56
C GLN A 75 -8.33 -10.11 -8.79
N GLU A 76 -9.50 -9.54 -9.07
CA GLU A 76 -9.78 -8.69 -10.22
C GLU A 76 -9.03 -7.35 -10.17
N PHE A 77 -8.52 -6.93 -9.01
CA PHE A 77 -7.64 -5.76 -8.88
C PHE A 77 -6.17 -6.05 -9.14
N LEU A 78 -5.79 -7.32 -9.31
CA LEU A 78 -4.42 -7.75 -9.49
C LEU A 78 -4.15 -8.07 -10.98
N PRO A 79 -2.98 -7.68 -11.53
CA PRO A 79 -2.62 -7.90 -12.94
C PRO A 79 -2.28 -9.35 -13.31
N GLU A 80 -2.84 -10.34 -12.60
CA GLU A 80 -2.62 -11.80 -12.71
C GLU A 80 -1.27 -12.31 -12.14
N ARG A 81 -1.34 -13.17 -11.10
CA ARG A 81 -0.31 -14.17 -10.65
C ARG A 81 -0.49 -14.71 -9.23
N GLU A 82 -1.45 -14.22 -8.45
CA GLU A 82 -1.65 -14.71 -7.07
C GLU A 82 -3.04 -15.32 -6.89
N SER A 83 -3.08 -16.52 -6.32
CA SER A 83 -4.32 -17.16 -5.90
C SER A 83 -4.87 -16.43 -4.66
N VAL A 84 -5.78 -15.49 -4.89
CA VAL A 84 -6.56 -14.84 -3.84
C VAL A 84 -7.76 -15.73 -3.54
N ARG A 85 -7.91 -16.15 -2.28
CA ARG A 85 -9.13 -16.82 -1.84
C ARG A 85 -10.19 -15.75 -1.56
N GLN A 86 -11.23 -15.73 -2.38
CA GLN A 86 -12.37 -14.83 -2.22
C GLN A 86 -13.70 -15.59 -2.39
N PRO A 87 -14.80 -15.10 -1.80
CA PRO A 87 -16.10 -15.74 -1.94
C PRO A 87 -16.68 -15.52 -3.34
N ARG A 88 -17.56 -16.43 -3.75
CA ARG A 88 -18.19 -16.42 -5.09
C ARG A 88 -18.88 -15.09 -5.43
N TRP A 89 -19.54 -14.45 -4.48
CA TRP A 89 -20.23 -13.18 -4.71
C TRP A 89 -19.29 -12.06 -5.15
N VAL A 90 -17.99 -12.11 -4.81
CA VAL A 90 -17.01 -11.12 -5.28
C VAL A 90 -16.81 -11.28 -6.78
N HIS A 91 -16.69 -12.52 -7.27
CA HIS A 91 -16.59 -12.76 -8.71
C HIS A 91 -17.84 -12.28 -9.46
N GLU A 92 -19.02 -12.52 -8.89
CA GLU A 92 -20.30 -12.06 -9.46
C GLU A 92 -20.39 -10.53 -9.48
N LEU A 93 -19.97 -9.88 -8.39
CA LEU A 93 -19.92 -8.42 -8.29
C LEU A 93 -18.94 -7.79 -9.29
N MET A 94 -17.78 -8.41 -9.47
CA MET A 94 -16.68 -7.85 -10.26
C MET A 94 -16.72 -8.21 -11.75
N ALA A 95 -17.65 -9.08 -12.18
CA ALA A 95 -17.70 -9.64 -13.53
C ALA A 95 -17.67 -8.59 -14.67
N GLU A 96 -18.28 -7.43 -14.46
CA GLU A 96 -18.37 -6.35 -15.46
C GLU A 96 -17.74 -5.03 -14.94
N TYR A 97 -17.04 -5.06 -13.82
CA TYR A 97 -16.58 -3.83 -13.15
C TYR A 97 -15.57 -3.02 -13.99
N PHE A 98 -14.78 -3.71 -14.82
CA PHE A 98 -13.76 -3.12 -15.70
C PHE A 98 -14.12 -3.17 -17.19
N ALA A 99 -15.33 -3.60 -17.53
CA ALA A 99 -15.81 -3.69 -18.91
C ALA A 99 -16.03 -2.31 -19.55
#